data_AF-A0A940JVX2-F1
#
_entry.id   AF-A0A940JVX2-F1
#
_cell.length_a   1.000
_cell.length_b   1.000
_cell.length_c   1.000
_cell.angle_alpha   90.00
_cell.angle_beta   90.00
_cell.angle_gamma   90.00
#
_symmetry.space_group_name_H-M   'P 1'
#
loop_
_entity.id
_entity.type
_entity.pdbx_description
1 polymer ?
#
loop_
_entity_poly.entity_id
_entity_poly.type
_entity_poly.pdbx_seq_one_letter_code
_entity_poly.pdbx_strand_id
1 'polypeptide(L)'
;GMPYRDSVSSFTGTRFWEEVGPYTYLDAVRAAGIATYFWGNWRDEPTSQILLSAANLGSRVLVGPGSHCVPPPGFDLPGEIVGFFDHYLKGQNPGYEALPRATYWVEGANGTGAFVTADQLPGIGSRRSPWFLAPGSAAGATGKLAAAGSGRQEDSSFKVDYDLPPAEYFAFWPQPMNEHGASFTSEALPDPMKLIGYPVAEL
;
A
#
# COMPACT_ATOMS: atom_id res chain seq x y z
N GLY A 1 -8.26 23.31 -17.72
CA GLY A 1 -7.71 22.47 -16.63
C GLY A 1 -7.89 21.01 -16.96
N MET A 2 -7.42 20.09 -16.12
CA MET A 2 -7.58 18.63 -16.29
C MET A 2 -8.39 18.06 -15.11
N PRO A 3 -9.74 18.09 -15.17
CA PRO A 3 -10.59 17.67 -14.05
C PRO A 3 -10.49 16.17 -13.74
N TYR A 4 -10.10 15.36 -14.72
CA TYR A 4 -9.93 13.92 -14.61
C TYR A 4 -8.56 13.50 -15.16
N ARG A 5 -8.08 12.31 -14.77
CA ARG A 5 -6.80 11.78 -15.28
C ARG A 5 -6.81 11.55 -16.79
N ASP A 6 -7.94 11.20 -17.37
CA ASP A 6 -8.12 10.99 -18.81
C ASP A 6 -8.46 12.27 -19.59
N SER A 7 -8.49 13.43 -18.92
CA SER A 7 -8.79 14.70 -19.57
C SER A 7 -7.71 15.09 -20.60
N VAL A 8 -8.15 15.62 -21.74
CA VAL A 8 -7.26 16.36 -22.65
C VAL A 8 -7.01 17.74 -22.06
N SER A 9 -5.74 18.09 -21.90
CA SER A 9 -5.33 19.42 -21.45
C SER A 9 -5.74 20.48 -22.47
N SER A 10 -6.52 21.47 -22.03
CA SER A 10 -6.88 22.64 -22.85
C SER A 10 -5.68 23.55 -23.19
N PHE A 11 -4.53 23.36 -22.53
CA PHE A 11 -3.32 24.17 -22.74
C PHE A 11 -2.34 23.52 -23.72
N THR A 12 -2.25 22.19 -23.73
CA THR A 12 -1.27 21.44 -24.55
C THR A 12 -1.92 20.60 -25.64
N GLY A 13 -3.24 20.38 -25.58
CA GLY A 13 -3.95 19.48 -26.50
C GLY A 13 -3.65 17.99 -26.27
N THR A 14 -2.95 17.63 -25.19
CA THR A 14 -2.52 16.25 -24.91
C THR A 14 -3.31 15.60 -23.77
N ARG A 15 -3.40 14.27 -23.80
CA ARG A 15 -3.81 13.45 -22.64
C ARG A 15 -2.61 13.29 -21.71
N PHE A 16 -2.22 14.38 -21.04
CA PHE A 16 -0.95 14.49 -20.32
C PHE A 16 -0.65 13.28 -19.41
N TRP A 17 -1.62 12.83 -18.61
CA TRP A 17 -1.41 11.69 -17.69
C TRP A 17 -1.23 10.34 -18.39
N GLU A 18 -1.73 10.17 -19.61
CA GLU A 18 -1.48 8.99 -20.45
C GLU A 18 -0.09 9.06 -21.09
N GLU A 19 0.38 10.27 -21.39
CA GLU A 19 1.68 10.53 -22.00
C GLU A 19 2.84 10.40 -20.98
N VAL A 20 2.65 10.88 -19.74
CA VAL A 20 3.71 10.84 -18.72
C VAL A 20 3.63 9.59 -17.83
N GLY A 21 2.51 8.87 -17.88
CA GLY A 21 2.32 7.67 -17.09
C GLY A 21 3.14 6.50 -17.64
N PRO A 22 4.01 5.84 -16.86
CA PRO A 22 4.82 4.73 -17.37
C PRO A 22 3.99 3.50 -17.75
N TYR A 23 2.74 3.40 -17.31
CA TYR A 23 1.86 2.25 -17.57
C TYR A 23 1.50 2.11 -19.06
N THR A 24 1.41 3.20 -19.81
CA THR A 24 1.15 3.17 -21.26
C THR A 24 2.35 2.64 -22.05
N TYR A 25 3.53 2.57 -21.44
CA TYR A 25 4.78 2.10 -22.03
C TYR A 25 5.23 0.73 -21.48
N LEU A 26 4.37 0.02 -20.73
CA LEU A 26 4.75 -1.22 -20.05
C LEU A 26 5.34 -2.27 -21.00
N ASP A 27 4.76 -2.44 -22.19
CA ASP A 27 5.26 -3.41 -23.18
C ASP A 27 6.64 -3.01 -23.72
N ALA A 28 6.89 -1.71 -23.91
CA ALA A 28 8.20 -1.22 -24.33
C ALA A 28 9.25 -1.45 -23.22
N VAL A 29 8.89 -1.21 -21.96
CA VAL A 29 9.76 -1.46 -20.80
C VAL A 29 10.09 -2.96 -20.69
N ARG A 30 9.10 -3.85 -20.85
CA ARG A 30 9.31 -5.30 -20.86
C ARG A 30 10.21 -5.74 -22.02
N ALA A 31 9.95 -5.23 -23.22
CA ALA A 31 10.75 -5.56 -24.41
C ALA A 31 12.20 -5.08 -24.32
N ALA A 32 12.46 -4.00 -23.57
CA ALA A 32 13.82 -3.52 -23.32
C ALA A 32 14.67 -4.49 -22.49
N GLY A 33 14.05 -5.46 -21.79
CA GLY A 33 14.76 -6.47 -21.02
C GLY A 33 15.58 -5.91 -19.84
N ILE A 34 15.22 -4.72 -19.35
CA ILE A 34 15.95 -4.04 -18.28
C ILE A 34 15.65 -4.77 -16.96
N ALA A 35 16.71 -5.17 -16.26
CA ALA A 35 16.59 -5.71 -14.91
C ALA A 35 15.98 -4.67 -13.98
N THR A 36 15.04 -5.08 -13.14
CA THR A 36 14.29 -4.17 -12.27
C THR A 36 14.23 -4.68 -10.84
N TYR A 37 14.29 -3.74 -9.92
CA TYR A 37 14.16 -3.95 -8.49
C TYR A 37 13.41 -2.77 -7.91
N PHE A 38 12.40 -3.03 -7.09
CA PHE A 38 11.57 -2.00 -6.48
C PHE A 38 11.76 -1.99 -4.97
N TRP A 39 11.84 -0.80 -4.38
CA TRP A 39 11.79 -0.67 -2.94
C TRP A 39 10.99 0.57 -2.52
N GLY A 40 10.43 0.51 -1.31
CA GLY A 40 9.73 1.61 -0.69
C GLY A 40 9.43 1.29 0.78
N ASN A 41 8.50 2.05 1.37
CA ASN A 41 7.99 1.76 2.71
C ASN A 41 6.46 1.70 2.73
N TRP A 42 5.86 1.21 3.81
CA TRP A 42 4.41 1.13 3.96
C TRP A 42 3.74 2.48 4.06
N ARG A 43 4.40 3.47 4.68
CA ARG A 43 3.88 4.83 4.85
C ARG A 43 4.46 5.79 3.80
N ASP A 44 4.64 5.28 2.58
CA ASP A 44 5.19 6.03 1.45
C ASP A 44 4.07 6.33 0.42
N GLU A 45 4.07 7.52 -0.19
CA GLU A 45 3.01 7.93 -1.13
C GLU A 45 2.85 6.99 -2.33
N PRO A 46 3.92 6.46 -2.96
CA PRO A 46 3.83 5.57 -4.10
C PRO A 46 3.81 4.09 -3.71
N THR A 47 3.56 3.71 -2.45
CA THR A 47 3.61 2.30 -1.99
C THR A 47 2.82 1.37 -2.92
N SER A 48 1.61 1.77 -3.29
CA SER A 48 0.77 0.97 -4.19
C SER A 48 1.37 0.83 -5.59
N GLN A 49 2.00 1.90 -6.11
CA GLN A 49 2.64 1.93 -7.41
C GLN A 49 3.93 1.11 -7.44
N ILE A 50 4.68 1.06 -6.34
CA ILE A 50 5.86 0.21 -6.16
C ILE A 50 5.46 -1.27 -6.26
N LEU A 51 4.42 -1.68 -5.52
CA LEU A 51 3.90 -3.05 -5.58
C LEU A 51 3.34 -3.42 -6.96
N LEU A 52 2.57 -2.52 -7.58
CA LEU A 52 2.01 -2.73 -8.92
C LEU A 52 3.11 -2.81 -9.99
N SER A 53 4.15 -1.98 -9.88
CA SER A 53 5.30 -2.01 -10.81
C SER A 53 6.05 -3.34 -10.71
N ALA A 54 6.32 -3.82 -9.48
CA ALA A 54 6.94 -5.12 -9.24
C ALA A 54 6.07 -6.29 -9.74
N ALA A 55 4.74 -6.17 -9.63
CA ALA A 55 3.82 -7.16 -10.19
C ALA A 55 3.89 -7.18 -11.71
N ASN A 56 3.82 -6.01 -12.34
CA ASN A 56 3.77 -5.86 -13.79
C ASN A 56 5.08 -6.21 -14.49
N LEU A 57 6.22 -6.01 -13.85
CA LEU A 57 7.55 -6.29 -14.42
C LEU A 57 8.16 -7.59 -13.92
N GLY A 58 7.47 -8.34 -13.05
CA GLY A 58 7.99 -9.60 -12.51
C GLY A 58 9.17 -9.42 -11.55
N SER A 59 9.38 -8.20 -11.06
CA SER A 59 10.55 -7.81 -10.27
C SER A 59 10.51 -8.30 -8.83
N ARG A 60 11.68 -8.29 -8.19
CA ARG A 60 11.80 -8.38 -6.72
C ARG A 60 11.40 -7.06 -6.06
N VAL A 61 10.92 -7.14 -4.81
CA VAL A 61 10.49 -5.96 -4.03
C VAL A 61 10.96 -5.99 -2.58
N LEU A 62 11.34 -4.83 -2.04
CA LEU A 62 11.54 -4.57 -0.62
C LEU A 62 10.54 -3.53 -0.11
N VAL A 63 9.83 -3.81 0.99
CA VAL A 63 8.96 -2.81 1.63
C VAL A 63 9.21 -2.70 3.13
N GLY A 64 9.71 -1.53 3.58
CA GLY A 64 9.97 -1.24 4.99
C GLY A 64 8.79 -0.61 5.74
N PRO A 65 8.91 -0.38 7.06
CA PRO A 65 7.86 0.23 7.89
C PRO A 65 7.77 1.77 7.78
N GLY A 66 8.77 2.42 7.17
CA GLY A 66 8.98 3.86 7.27
C GLY A 66 8.08 4.72 6.36
N SER A 67 8.54 5.94 6.10
CA SER A 67 7.97 6.90 5.16
C SER A 67 8.97 7.25 4.04
N HIS A 68 8.62 8.22 3.18
CA HIS A 68 9.31 8.54 1.92
C HIS A 68 10.84 8.62 1.98
N CYS A 69 11.40 9.36 2.94
CA CYS A 69 12.84 9.68 2.97
C CYS A 69 13.65 8.78 3.93
N VAL A 70 13.09 7.65 4.38
CA VAL A 70 13.69 6.83 5.43
C VAL A 70 14.08 5.47 4.85
N PRO A 71 15.38 5.10 4.81
CA PRO A 71 15.77 3.76 4.42
C PRO A 71 15.20 2.73 5.42
N PRO A 72 14.85 1.51 4.99
CA PRO A 72 14.21 0.53 5.86
C PRO A 72 15.12 0.19 7.06
N PRO A 73 14.71 0.50 8.30
CA PRO A 73 15.58 0.35 9.47
C PRO A 73 15.93 -1.11 9.71
N GLY A 74 17.20 -1.40 10.01
CA GLY A 74 17.66 -2.77 10.28
C GLY A 74 17.81 -3.65 9.03
N PHE A 75 17.66 -3.11 7.82
CA PHE A 75 17.92 -3.79 6.56
C PHE A 75 19.21 -3.28 5.91
N ASP A 76 20.05 -4.18 5.39
CA ASP A 76 21.25 -3.80 4.62
C ASP A 76 20.87 -3.42 3.19
N LEU A 77 20.26 -2.24 3.04
CA LEU A 77 19.88 -1.70 1.74
C LEU A 77 21.10 -1.48 0.81
N PRO A 78 22.25 -0.96 1.27
CA PRO A 78 23.44 -0.86 0.43
C PRO A 78 23.90 -2.22 -0.10
N GLY A 79 23.92 -3.26 0.75
CA GLY A 79 24.28 -4.62 0.33
C GLY A 79 23.32 -5.20 -0.71
N GLU A 80 22.02 -4.99 -0.55
CA GLU A 80 21.01 -5.41 -1.53
C GLU A 80 21.18 -4.71 -2.89
N ILE A 81 21.43 -3.40 -2.89
CA ILE A 81 21.69 -2.62 -4.12
C ILE A 81 22.97 -3.10 -4.82
N VAL A 82 24.05 -3.32 -4.06
CA VAL A 82 25.30 -3.87 -4.61
C VAL A 82 25.06 -5.26 -5.17
N GLY A 83 24.34 -6.13 -4.45
CA GLY A 83 24.02 -7.48 -4.89
C GLY A 83 23.24 -7.53 -6.20
N PHE A 84 22.29 -6.61 -6.39
CA PHE A 84 21.54 -6.44 -7.64
C PHE A 84 22.46 -6.07 -8.82
N PHE A 85 23.29 -5.04 -8.65
CA PHE A 85 24.18 -4.58 -9.71
C PHE A 85 25.33 -5.55 -9.98
N ASP A 86 25.87 -6.22 -8.97
CA ASP A 86 26.86 -7.27 -9.15
C ASP A 86 26.30 -8.37 -10.06
N HIS A 87 25.04 -8.78 -9.85
CA HIS A 87 24.40 -9.79 -10.68
C HIS A 87 24.20 -9.31 -12.11
N TYR A 88 23.45 -8.22 -12.32
CA TYR A 88 23.01 -7.83 -13.66
C TYR A 88 24.06 -7.06 -14.47
N LEU A 89 25.04 -6.39 -13.84
CA LEU A 89 26.06 -5.61 -14.55
C LEU A 89 27.43 -6.27 -14.56
N LYS A 90 27.77 -7.08 -13.56
CA LYS A 90 29.10 -7.70 -13.44
C LYS A 90 29.10 -9.22 -13.63
N GLY A 91 27.95 -9.87 -13.62
CA GLY A 91 27.86 -11.34 -13.60
C GLY A 91 28.45 -11.97 -12.34
N GLN A 92 28.56 -11.19 -11.26
CA GLN A 92 29.01 -11.61 -9.93
C GLN A 92 27.74 -11.80 -9.09
N ASN A 93 27.69 -12.75 -8.15
CA ASN A 93 26.42 -13.12 -7.46
C ASN A 93 25.41 -13.91 -8.34
N PRO A 94 25.77 -15.11 -8.83
CA PRO A 94 24.84 -15.98 -9.56
C PRO A 94 23.65 -16.46 -8.70
N GLY A 95 23.76 -16.37 -7.38
CA GLY A 95 22.69 -16.73 -6.43
C GLY A 95 21.58 -15.69 -6.32
N TYR A 96 21.73 -14.49 -6.90
CA TYR A 96 20.75 -13.40 -6.76
C TYR A 96 19.34 -13.78 -7.25
N GLU A 97 19.25 -14.57 -8.31
CA GLU A 97 17.98 -15.05 -8.89
C GLU A 97 17.29 -16.10 -8.02
N ALA A 98 18.01 -16.75 -7.10
CA ALA A 98 17.43 -17.69 -6.15
C ALA A 98 16.89 -17.01 -4.88
N LEU A 99 17.09 -15.69 -4.74
CA LEU A 99 16.58 -14.94 -3.60
C LEU A 99 15.05 -14.79 -3.69
N PRO A 100 14.35 -14.71 -2.54
CA PRO A 100 12.91 -14.54 -2.51
C PRO A 100 12.45 -13.29 -3.30
N ARG A 101 11.26 -13.41 -3.89
CA ARG A 101 10.66 -12.33 -4.69
C ARG A 101 10.36 -11.08 -3.87
N ALA A 102 9.91 -11.25 -2.64
CA ALA A 102 9.53 -10.14 -1.77
C ALA A 102 10.23 -10.24 -0.42
N THR A 103 10.72 -9.11 0.06
CA THR A 103 11.06 -8.90 1.47
C THR A 103 10.23 -7.74 1.99
N TYR A 104 9.51 -7.92 3.09
CA TYR A 104 8.63 -6.86 3.55
C TYR A 104 8.41 -6.89 5.06
N TRP A 105 8.14 -5.72 5.63
CA TRP A 105 7.91 -5.58 7.06
C TRP A 105 6.52 -6.09 7.44
N VAL A 106 6.44 -6.96 8.45
CA VAL A 106 5.19 -7.31 9.12
C VAL A 106 5.17 -6.63 10.47
N GLU A 107 4.23 -5.70 10.63
CA GLU A 107 3.98 -5.04 11.92
C GLU A 107 3.38 -6.04 12.91
N GLY A 108 3.89 -6.01 14.14
CA GLY A 108 3.42 -6.78 15.28
C GLY A 108 2.77 -5.87 16.32
N ALA A 109 2.25 -6.48 17.40
CA ALA A 109 1.68 -5.71 18.50
C ALA A 109 2.73 -4.86 19.23
N ASN A 110 2.30 -3.78 19.88
CA ASN A 110 3.13 -2.94 20.75
C ASN A 110 4.38 -2.34 20.07
N GLY A 111 4.27 -1.96 18.79
CA GLY A 111 5.37 -1.35 18.04
C GLY A 111 6.49 -2.33 17.65
N THR A 112 6.23 -3.64 17.76
CA THR A 112 7.17 -4.67 17.27
C THR A 112 6.97 -4.92 15.77
N GLY A 113 7.89 -5.65 15.17
CA GLY A 113 7.75 -6.15 13.81
C GLY A 113 9.04 -6.75 13.30
N ALA A 114 8.98 -7.37 12.12
CA ALA A 114 10.14 -7.97 11.49
C ALA A 114 10.00 -8.00 9.98
N PHE A 115 11.13 -8.00 9.28
CA PHE A 115 11.15 -8.37 7.87
C PHE A 115 10.85 -9.86 7.71
N VAL A 116 10.00 -10.17 6.74
CA VAL A 116 9.74 -11.53 6.27
C VAL A 116 10.01 -11.61 4.78
N THR A 117 10.34 -12.80 4.30
CA THR A 117 10.56 -13.08 2.89
C THR A 117 9.46 -13.96 2.31
N ALA A 118 9.16 -13.82 1.02
CA ALA A 118 8.21 -14.66 0.31
C ALA A 118 8.54 -14.76 -1.19
N ASP A 119 8.15 -15.86 -1.81
CA ASP A 119 8.29 -16.07 -3.27
C ASP A 119 7.20 -15.35 -4.09
N GLN A 120 6.21 -14.80 -3.40
CA GLN A 120 5.12 -14.01 -3.99
C GLN A 120 5.07 -12.62 -3.37
N LEU A 121 4.48 -11.67 -4.11
CA LEU A 121 4.26 -10.32 -3.58
C LEU A 121 3.30 -10.34 -2.37
N PRO A 122 3.40 -9.35 -1.47
CA PRO A 122 2.51 -9.26 -0.31
C PRO A 122 1.04 -9.33 -0.71
N GLY A 123 0.28 -10.18 -0.02
CA GLY A 123 -1.17 -10.33 -0.22
C GLY A 123 -1.59 -11.33 -1.28
N ILE A 124 -0.67 -11.83 -2.11
CA ILE A 124 -0.99 -12.88 -3.08
C ILE A 124 -1.37 -14.16 -2.32
N GLY A 125 -2.56 -14.69 -2.60
CA GLY A 125 -3.12 -15.86 -1.91
C GLY A 125 -3.75 -15.55 -0.55
N SER A 126 -3.78 -14.28 -0.11
CA SER A 126 -4.50 -13.89 1.10
C SER A 126 -6.00 -14.14 0.95
N ARG A 127 -6.62 -14.69 1.99
CA ARG A 127 -8.07 -14.84 2.06
C ARG A 127 -8.71 -13.47 2.35
N ARG A 128 -9.67 -13.06 1.52
CA ARG A 128 -10.49 -11.87 1.81
C ARG A 128 -11.29 -12.11 3.10
N SER A 129 -11.17 -11.19 4.05
CA SER A 129 -11.94 -11.16 5.29
C SER A 129 -12.88 -9.96 5.25
N PRO A 130 -14.18 -10.15 4.94
CA PRO A 130 -15.12 -9.04 4.92
C PRO A 130 -15.40 -8.56 6.35
N TRP A 131 -15.50 -7.24 6.50
CA TRP A 131 -15.96 -6.57 7.71
C TRP A 131 -17.06 -5.61 7.32
N PHE A 132 -18.24 -5.79 7.90
CA PHE A 132 -19.43 -5.02 7.58
C PHE A 132 -19.60 -3.89 8.59
N LEU A 133 -19.99 -2.72 8.09
CA LEU A 133 -20.34 -1.59 8.92
C LEU A 133 -21.70 -1.84 9.58
N ALA A 134 -21.78 -1.62 10.88
CA ALA A 134 -23.00 -1.70 11.66
C ALA A 134 -23.13 -0.46 12.56
N PRO A 135 -24.36 0.00 12.86
CA PRO A 135 -24.58 1.15 13.72
C PRO A 135 -23.99 0.93 15.12
N GLY A 136 -23.59 2.03 15.77
CA GLY A 136 -23.29 2.04 17.20
C GLY A 136 -24.56 1.85 18.03
N SER A 137 -24.42 1.59 19.32
CA SER A 137 -25.56 1.40 20.24
C SER A 137 -26.37 2.69 20.51
N ALA A 138 -25.88 3.84 20.08
CA ALA A 138 -26.53 5.14 20.21
C ALA A 138 -26.11 6.08 19.06
N ALA A 139 -26.89 7.14 18.83
CA ALA A 139 -26.56 8.18 17.84
C ALA A 139 -25.23 8.87 18.20
N GLY A 140 -24.30 8.94 17.24
CA GLY A 140 -22.95 9.50 17.46
C GLY A 140 -21.96 8.57 18.16
N ALA A 141 -22.38 7.36 18.57
CA ALA A 141 -21.45 6.36 19.07
C ALA A 141 -20.62 5.75 17.93
N THR A 142 -19.41 5.27 18.25
CA THR A 142 -18.59 4.48 17.34
C THR A 142 -19.40 3.29 16.82
N GLY A 143 -19.45 3.15 15.50
CA GLY A 143 -20.05 2.02 14.82
C GLY A 143 -19.27 0.73 15.04
N LYS A 144 -19.87 -0.40 14.67
CA LYS A 144 -19.25 -1.71 14.83
C LYS A 144 -18.76 -2.26 13.49
N LEU A 145 -17.60 -2.89 13.48
CA LEU A 145 -17.16 -3.78 12.41
C LEU A 145 -17.54 -5.22 12.78
N ALA A 146 -18.41 -5.82 11.96
CA ALA A 146 -18.89 -7.18 12.17
C ALA A 146 -18.39 -8.12 11.06
N ALA A 147 -18.06 -9.37 11.40
CA ALA A 147 -17.65 -10.38 10.41
C ALA A 147 -18.81 -10.87 9.52
N ALA A 148 -20.06 -10.60 9.91
CA ALA A 148 -21.26 -10.92 9.15
C ALA A 148 -22.15 -9.70 9.01
N GLY A 149 -22.70 -9.49 7.81
CA GLY A 149 -23.66 -8.42 7.55
C GLY A 149 -25.00 -8.69 8.25
N SER A 150 -25.67 -7.63 8.69
CA SER A 150 -27.00 -7.73 9.30
C SER A 150 -28.10 -8.06 8.29
N GLY A 151 -27.82 -7.96 6.99
CA GLY A 151 -28.81 -8.03 5.92
C GLY A 151 -29.78 -6.84 5.90
N ARG A 152 -29.56 -5.84 6.77
CA ARG A 152 -30.35 -4.61 6.84
C ARG A 152 -29.54 -3.47 6.27
N GLN A 153 -30.18 -2.68 5.42
CA GLN A 153 -29.64 -1.41 4.98
C GLN A 153 -30.01 -0.36 6.01
N GLU A 154 -29.00 0.30 6.55
CA GLU A 154 -29.14 1.38 7.51
C GLU A 154 -28.22 2.53 7.09
N ASP A 155 -28.74 3.75 7.19
CA ASP A 155 -28.00 4.94 6.82
C ASP A 155 -27.29 5.52 8.05
N SER A 156 -26.03 5.89 7.89
CA SER A 156 -25.29 6.66 8.88
C SER A 156 -24.95 8.03 8.29
N SER A 157 -25.19 9.08 9.07
CA SER A 157 -24.81 10.44 8.71
C SER A 157 -23.98 11.05 9.83
N PHE A 158 -23.02 11.88 9.45
CA PHE A 158 -22.24 12.69 10.36
C PHE A 158 -22.06 14.08 9.74
N LYS A 159 -21.89 15.09 10.58
CA LYS A 159 -21.50 16.41 10.11
C LYS A 159 -20.01 16.39 9.82
N VAL A 160 -19.60 16.76 8.61
CA VAL A 160 -18.18 16.90 8.27
C VAL A 160 -17.55 17.93 9.20
N ASP A 161 -16.52 17.50 9.91
CA ASP A 161 -15.70 18.38 10.72
C ASP A 161 -14.57 18.95 9.88
N TYR A 162 -14.44 20.28 9.89
CA TYR A 162 -13.37 20.99 9.22
C TYR A 162 -12.33 21.54 10.21
N ASP A 163 -12.58 21.41 11.52
CA ASP A 163 -11.64 21.75 12.58
C ASP A 163 -10.76 20.53 12.90
N LEU A 164 -10.04 20.07 11.88
CA LEU A 164 -9.21 18.87 11.96
C LEU A 164 -7.83 19.20 12.59
N PRO A 165 -7.18 18.22 13.23
CA PRO A 165 -5.77 18.34 13.62
C PRO A 165 -4.90 18.81 12.45
N PRO A 166 -3.78 19.52 12.70
CA PRO A 166 -2.89 19.98 11.65
C PRO A 166 -2.48 18.84 10.71
N ALA A 167 -2.50 19.12 9.40
CA ALA A 167 -2.06 18.16 8.42
C ALA A 167 -0.59 17.75 8.68
N GLU A 168 -0.31 16.46 8.57
CA GLU A 168 1.07 16.00 8.48
C GLU A 168 1.73 16.58 7.23
N TYR A 169 3.06 16.71 7.25
CA TYR A 169 3.84 17.19 6.10
C TYR A 169 3.48 16.45 4.80
N PHE A 170 3.08 15.18 4.91
CA PHE A 170 2.42 14.41 3.86
C PHE A 170 1.03 13.93 4.32
N ALA A 171 -0.03 14.52 3.76
CA ALA A 171 -1.42 14.26 4.15
C ALA A 171 -1.98 12.87 3.75
N PHE A 172 -1.12 11.93 3.36
CA PHE A 172 -1.51 10.59 2.91
C PHE A 172 -1.72 9.59 4.07
N TRP A 173 -1.22 9.93 5.27
CA TRP A 173 -1.29 9.06 6.45
C TRP A 173 -1.94 9.81 7.61
N PRO A 174 -3.22 10.21 7.47
CA PRO A 174 -3.90 10.90 8.56
C PRO A 174 -3.87 10.01 9.80
N GLN A 175 -3.56 10.61 10.95
CA GLN A 175 -3.79 9.98 12.24
C GLN A 175 -5.26 9.53 12.35
N PRO A 176 -5.58 8.55 13.21
CA PRO A 176 -6.97 8.17 13.45
C PRO A 176 -7.83 9.40 13.77
N MET A 177 -8.82 9.68 12.91
CA MET A 177 -9.74 10.83 13.03
C MET A 177 -10.96 10.48 13.87
N ASN A 178 -10.76 9.70 14.94
CA ASN A 178 -11.84 9.41 15.88
C ASN A 178 -12.43 10.72 16.40
N GLU A 179 -13.75 10.76 16.62
CA GLU A 179 -14.49 11.95 17.08
C GLU A 179 -14.68 13.06 16.02
N HIS A 180 -13.89 13.08 14.95
CA HIS A 180 -13.99 14.04 13.84
C HIS A 180 -14.74 13.49 12.60
N GLY A 181 -15.27 12.27 12.68
CA GLY A 181 -16.00 11.62 11.59
C GLY A 181 -16.66 10.31 12.00
N ALA A 182 -17.20 9.58 11.02
CA ALA A 182 -17.73 8.24 11.25
C ALA A 182 -16.59 7.26 11.58
N SER A 183 -16.63 6.65 12.76
CA SER A 183 -15.63 5.67 13.23
C SER A 183 -16.27 4.31 13.44
N PHE A 184 -15.58 3.24 13.04
CA PHE A 184 -16.02 1.85 13.21
C PHE A 184 -14.91 1.00 13.78
N THR A 185 -15.23 0.16 14.77
CA THR A 185 -14.26 -0.77 15.37
C THR A 185 -14.91 -2.12 15.66
N SER A 186 -14.12 -3.19 15.70
CA SER A 186 -14.58 -4.49 16.16
C SER A 186 -14.57 -4.55 17.69
N GLU A 187 -15.24 -5.57 18.24
CA GLU A 187 -14.89 -6.03 19.59
C GLU A 187 -13.41 -6.50 19.62
N ALA A 188 -12.83 -6.63 20.81
CA ALA A 188 -11.49 -7.18 20.95
C ALA A 188 -11.40 -8.55 20.25
N LEU A 189 -10.39 -8.72 19.39
CA LEU A 189 -10.19 -9.98 18.70
C LEU A 189 -9.81 -11.06 19.72
N PRO A 190 -10.43 -12.25 19.67
CA PRO A 190 -10.12 -13.32 20.62
C PRO A 190 -8.71 -13.89 20.40
N ASP A 191 -8.21 -13.79 19.17
CA ASP A 191 -6.90 -14.27 18.76
C ASP A 191 -6.19 -13.23 17.88
N PRO A 192 -4.84 -13.20 17.87
CA PRO A 192 -4.08 -12.35 16.96
C PRO A 192 -4.44 -12.62 15.50
N MET A 193 -4.72 -11.55 14.75
CA MET A 193 -5.01 -11.63 13.32
C MET A 193 -3.89 -10.99 12.51
N LYS A 194 -3.40 -11.70 11.50
CA LYS A 194 -2.40 -11.19 10.54
C LYS A 194 -3.10 -10.72 9.27
N LEU A 195 -2.96 -9.43 8.98
CA LEU A 195 -3.52 -8.79 7.79
C LEU A 195 -2.39 -8.42 6.83
N ILE A 196 -2.35 -9.07 5.67
CA ILE A 196 -1.42 -8.72 4.58
C ILE A 196 -2.21 -8.69 3.28
N GLY A 197 -2.16 -7.56 2.59
CA GLY A 197 -2.71 -7.40 1.26
C GLY A 197 -3.27 -6.02 1.03
N TYR A 198 -4.29 -5.95 0.18
CA TYR A 198 -4.86 -4.70 -0.31
C TYR A 198 -6.24 -4.51 0.34
N PRO A 199 -6.38 -3.62 1.33
CA PRO A 199 -7.67 -3.32 1.91
C PRO A 199 -8.56 -2.64 0.85
N VAL A 200 -9.82 -3.04 0.79
CA VAL A 200 -10.84 -2.45 -0.10
C VAL A 200 -12.04 -2.07 0.76
N ALA A 201 -12.43 -0.81 0.69
CA ALA A 201 -13.68 -0.32 1.27
C ALA A 201 -14.73 -0.20 0.17
N GLU A 202 -15.86 -0.88 0.34
CA GLU A 202 -17.05 -0.74 -0.49
C GLU A 202 -18.06 0.06 0.35
N LEU A 203 -18.19 1.37 0.05
CA LEU A 203 -19.01 2.34 0.79
C LEU A 203 -20.13 2.87 -0.09
#